data_AF-A0A483ABX4-F1
#
_entry.id   AF-A0A483ABX4-F1
#
_cell.length_a   1.000
_cell.length_b   1.000
_cell.length_c   1.000
_cell.angle_alpha   90.00
_cell.angle_beta   90.00
_cell.angle_gamma   90.00
#
_symmetry.space_group_name_H-M   'P 1'
#
loop_
_entity.id
_entity.type
_entity.pdbx_description
1 polymer ?
#
loop_
_entity_poly.entity_id
_entity_poly.type
_entity_poly.pdbx_seq_one_letter_code
_entity_poly.pdbx_strand_id
1 'polypeptide(L)' 'MSDAPKEYTNKLINAVVGLEIAIEDIVGNFKLSQNKPTNDYDGVVRGLKNSENELESMVSMQMQGNK' A
#
# COMPACT_ATOMS: atom_id res chain seq x y z
N MET A 1 -11.68 -7.38 32.48
CA MET A 1 -12.20 -8.05 31.27
C MET A 1 -11.92 -9.53 31.43
N SER A 2 -12.94 -10.38 31.32
CA SER A 2 -12.78 -11.85 31.37
C SER A 2 -12.55 -12.36 29.95
N ASP A 3 -11.64 -13.31 29.78
CA ASP A 3 -11.51 -14.07 28.52
C ASP A 3 -12.80 -14.82 28.18
N ALA A 4 -12.97 -15.13 26.90
CA ALA A 4 -14.07 -15.95 26.43
C ALA A 4 -13.92 -17.42 26.90
N PRO A 5 -15.03 -18.15 27.12
CA PRO A 5 -14.98 -19.56 27.50
C PRO A 5 -14.16 -20.40 26.50
N LYS A 6 -13.35 -21.34 26.99
CA LYS A 6 -12.46 -22.16 26.15
C LYS A 6 -13.18 -22.89 25.02
N GLU A 7 -14.41 -23.35 25.25
CA GLU A 7 -15.20 -24.01 24.21
C GLU A 7 -15.57 -23.07 23.05
N TYR A 8 -15.75 -21.79 23.34
CA TYR A 8 -16.07 -20.77 22.35
C TYR A 8 -14.85 -20.49 21.46
N THR A 9 -13.67 -20.28 22.06
CA THR A 9 -12.44 -20.04 21.30
C THR A 9 -12.00 -21.27 20.50
N ASN A 10 -12.18 -22.49 21.03
CA ASN A 10 -11.90 -23.73 20.30
C ASN A 10 -12.78 -23.88 19.04
N LYS A 11 -14.06 -23.50 19.11
CA LYS A 11 -14.96 -23.48 17.94
C LYS A 11 -14.50 -22.49 16.89
N LEU A 12 -14.04 -21.31 17.30
CA LEU A 12 -13.52 -20.30 16.38
C LEU A 12 -12.27 -20.78 15.66
N ILE A 13 -11.34 -21.43 16.37
CA ILE A 13 -10.11 -21.99 15.77
C ILE A 13 -10.45 -23.03 14.69
N ASN A 14 -11.40 -23.93 14.97
CA ASN A 14 -11.84 -24.94 14.00
C ASN A 14 -12.56 -24.35 12.78
N ALA A 15 -13.04 -23.10 12.86
CA ALA A 15 -13.67 -22.40 11.76
C ALA A 15 -12.66 -21.62 10.89
N VAL A 16 -11.40 -21.51 11.30
CA VAL A 16 -10.36 -20.82 10.53
C VAL A 16 -9.87 -21.73 9.41
N VAL A 17 -10.00 -21.25 8.17
CA VAL A 17 -9.39 -21.89 7.00
C VAL A 17 -8.02 -21.27 6.76
N GLY A 18 -6.97 -22.07 6.89
CA GLY A 18 -5.61 -21.66 6.53
C GLY A 18 -5.42 -21.71 5.02
N LEU A 19 -4.82 -20.66 4.46
CA LEU A 19 -4.38 -20.60 3.07
C LEU A 19 -2.88 -20.34 3.06
N GLU A 20 -2.16 -21.06 2.21
CA GLU A 20 -0.75 -20.79 1.91
C GLU A 20 -0.65 -20.28 0.47
N ILE A 21 0.04 -19.16 0.29
CA ILE A 21 0.33 -18.60 -1.04
C ILE A 21 1.84 -18.66 -1.21
N ALA A 22 2.31 -19.62 -1.99
CA ALA A 22 3.70 -19.66 -2.41
C ALA A 22 3.97 -18.49 -3.36
N ILE A 23 5.01 -17.71 -3.07
CA ILE A 23 5.44 -16.62 -3.95
C ILE A 23 6.27 -17.22 -5.07
N GLU A 24 5.75 -17.24 -6.28
CA GLU A 24 6.47 -17.68 -7.48
C GLU A 24 7.19 -16.52 -8.17
N ASP A 25 6.53 -15.35 -8.27
CA ASP A 25 7.09 -14.13 -8.83
C ASP A 25 6.41 -12.90 -8.22
N ILE A 26 7.09 -11.75 -8.23
CA ILE A 26 6.57 -10.45 -7.78
C ILE A 26 6.82 -9.41 -8.87
N VAL A 27 5.74 -8.89 -9.44
CA VAL A 27 5.79 -7.81 -10.43
C VAL A 27 5.23 -6.52 -9.85
N GLY A 28 6.08 -5.50 -9.70
CA GLY A 28 5.69 -4.14 -9.35
C GLY A 28 5.44 -3.28 -10.59
N ASN A 29 4.35 -2.52 -10.61
CA ASN A 29 4.04 -1.58 -11.69
C ASN A 29 3.92 -0.15 -11.14
N PHE A 30 4.78 0.76 -11.60
CA PHE A 30 4.84 2.14 -11.12
C PHE A 30 4.33 3.13 -12.17
N LYS A 31 3.12 3.66 -11.98
CA LYS A 31 2.57 4.74 -12.80
C LYS A 31 2.84 6.09 -12.13
N LEU A 32 3.99 6.68 -12.42
CA LEU A 32 4.47 7.91 -11.76
C LEU A 32 4.69 9.05 -12.76
N SER A 33 3.98 9.04 -13.89
CA SER A 33 4.04 10.09 -14.92
C SER A 33 5.43 10.33 -15.52
N GLN A 34 6.28 9.29 -15.57
CA GLN A 34 7.67 9.36 -16.04
C GLN A 34 7.78 9.82 -17.52
N ASN A 35 6.72 9.67 -18.31
CA ASN A 35 6.68 10.03 -19.74
C ASN A 35 6.18 11.46 -20.01
N LYS A 36 6.04 12.32 -19.00
CA LYS A 36 5.55 13.70 -19.16
C LYS A 36 6.69 14.69 -19.36
N PRO A 37 6.43 15.85 -20.01
CA PRO A 37 7.39 16.95 -20.05
C PRO A 37 7.82 17.35 -18.63
N THR A 38 9.08 17.76 -18.46
CA THR A 38 9.68 18.07 -17.15
C THR A 38 8.88 19.12 -16.37
N ASN A 39 8.37 20.15 -17.06
CA ASN A 39 7.49 21.16 -16.48
C ASN A 39 6.26 20.53 -15.79
N ASP A 40 5.52 19.70 -16.54
CA ASP A 40 4.29 19.09 -16.04
C ASP A 40 4.58 18.14 -14.88
N TYR A 41 5.67 17.37 -15.01
CA TYR A 41 6.14 16.47 -13.97
C TYR A 41 6.45 17.22 -12.67
N ASP A 42 7.27 18.27 -12.74
CA ASP A 42 7.67 19.06 -11.57
C ASP A 42 6.48 19.85 -10.98
N GLY A 43 5.51 20.22 -11.80
CA GLY A 43 4.22 20.78 -11.36
C GLY A 43 3.43 19.79 -10.50
N VAL A 44 3.26 18.56 -10.99
CA VAL A 44 2.54 17.49 -10.26
C VAL A 44 3.25 17.13 -8.97
N VAL A 45 4.57 16.94 -8.99
CA VAL A 45 5.36 16.63 -7.78
C VAL A 45 5.20 17.71 -6.71
N ARG A 46 5.25 19.00 -7.09
CA ARG A 46 5.04 20.11 -6.15
C ARG A 46 3.63 20.12 -5.58
N GLY A 47 2.61 19.91 -6.41
CA GLY A 47 1.23 19.86 -5.96
C GLY A 47 1.00 18.75 -4.94
N LEU A 48 1.42 17.53 -5.27
CA LEU A 48 1.26 16.35 -4.41
C LEU A 48 2.06 16.45 -3.11
N LYS A 49 3.27 17.01 -3.15
CA LYS A 49 4.12 17.20 -1.96
C LYS A 49 3.50 18.15 -0.92
N ASN A 50 2.72 19.13 -1.38
CA ASN A 50 2.10 20.13 -0.51
C ASN A 50 0.68 19.75 -0.08
N SER A 51 0.23 18.54 -0.41
CA SER A 51 -1.09 18.06 0.00
C SER A 51 -1.13 17.71 1.49
N GLU A 52 -2.26 17.99 2.13
CA GLU A 52 -2.56 17.51 3.49
C GLU A 52 -2.90 16.01 3.51
N ASN A 53 -3.14 15.40 2.34
CA ASN A 53 -3.34 13.97 2.20
C ASN A 53 -1.99 13.23 2.20
N GLU A 54 -1.78 12.41 3.22
CA GLU A 54 -0.55 11.63 3.40
C GLU A 54 -0.24 10.74 2.19
N LEU A 55 -1.26 10.15 1.55
CA LEU A 55 -1.06 9.30 0.37
C LEU A 55 -0.53 10.10 -0.82
N GLU A 56 -0.99 11.34 -0.99
CA GLU A 56 -0.53 12.21 -2.08
C GLU A 56 0.93 12.63 -1.85
N SER A 57 1.27 13.00 -0.61
CA SER A 57 2.65 13.28 -0.23
C SER A 57 3.56 12.07 -0.45
N MET A 58 3.09 10.85 -0.12
CA MET A 58 3.82 9.60 -0.39
C MET A 58 4.04 9.35 -1.88
N VAL A 59 3.05 9.62 -2.73
CA VAL A 59 3.21 9.52 -4.19
C VAL A 59 4.27 10.50 -4.68
N SER A 60 4.29 11.73 -4.16
CA SER A 60 5.32 12.72 -4.52
C SER A 60 6.75 12.23 -4.22
N MET A 61 6.94 11.52 -3.09
CA MET A 61 8.22 10.90 -2.72
C MET A 61 8.60 9.77 -3.67
N GLN A 62 7.63 8.92 -4.05
CA GLN A 62 7.87 7.83 -5.01
C GLN A 62 8.21 8.35 -6.40
N MET A 63 7.54 9.42 -6.86
CA MET A 63 7.89 10.09 -8.11
C MET A 63 9.37 10.55 -8.08
N GLN A 64 9.81 11.21 -7.00
CA GLN A 64 11.18 11.69 -6.90
C GLN A 64 12.24 10.57 -6.82
N GLY A 65 11.90 9.42 -6.22
CA GLY A 65 12.81 8.28 -6.07
C GLY A 65 12.92 7.36 -7.29
N ASN A 66 11.97 7.44 -8.23
CA ASN A 66 11.89 6.57 -9.42
C ASN A 66 11.99 7.36 -10.74
N LYS A 67 12.76 8.45 -10.74
CA LYS A 67 13.01 9.28 -11.93
C LYS A 67 14.16 8.71 -12.78
#